data_AF-A0A3B9MWJ0-F1
#
_entry.id   AF-A0A3B9MWJ0-F1
#
_cell.length_a   1.000
_cell.length_b   1.000
_cell.length_c   1.000
_cell.angle_alpha   90.00
_cell.angle_beta   90.00
_cell.angle_gamma   90.00
#
_symmetry.space_group_name_H-M   'P 1'
#
loop_
_entity.id
_entity.type
_entity.pdbx_description
1 polymer ?
#
loop_
_entity_poly.entity_id
_entity_poly.type
_entity_poly.pdbx_seq_one_letter_code
_entity_poly.pdbx_strand_id
1 'polypeptide(L)'
;QHPANDMTSDIITTHFDYHKIDHNLLKLDILGHDDPTMIRMLQDTTGLDPVTIPLDDKEVMSLFQGTDALKIKPEDIDGIPTGSLGIPEFGTKFVIQMLVDTKPQCFTDLVRISGLSHGTDVWLGNAQTVIAEGKATISTAICTRDDIMVYLINKGIEEGLAFTIMERIRKGAVAKGKVPEWEEWKDLMRQHGVPDWYIWSAEKIKYMFPKAHAAAYVMMAWRIAYYKVNFPLQYYAAYFSIRAKGFDYKRMCMGKAEILRSLNELKEKKANKEISAAEEETLDDLYLVLEMYARGYEFEPIDIYRADATKFKVMDGKIMPAFNSISGMGDKAAESLMKAASAAPFTSKDDLKNRGKISKTIIDDMDEMGLLGDIPESDQISLFDLR
;
A
#
# COMPACT_ATOMS: atom_id res chain seq x y z
N GLN A 1 -17.63 -0.75 -29.43
CA GLN A 1 -17.42 0.72 -29.50
C GLN A 1 -15.99 1.03 -29.07
N HIS A 2 -15.57 2.30 -29.11
CA HIS A 2 -14.29 2.70 -28.51
C HIS A 2 -14.54 3.38 -27.16
N PRO A 3 -13.65 3.17 -26.15
CA PRO A 3 -13.77 3.85 -24.87
C PRO A 3 -13.71 5.37 -25.08
N ALA A 4 -14.61 6.10 -24.42
CA ALA A 4 -14.72 7.57 -24.53
C ALA A 4 -14.83 8.12 -25.98
N ASN A 5 -15.24 7.29 -26.95
CA ASN A 5 -15.23 7.61 -28.39
C ASN A 5 -13.84 8.00 -28.94
N ASP A 6 -12.76 7.55 -28.31
CA ASP A 6 -11.40 7.73 -28.84
C ASP A 6 -11.15 6.76 -30.00
N MET A 7 -11.28 7.29 -31.22
CA MET A 7 -11.10 6.54 -32.47
C MET A 7 -9.64 6.17 -32.76
N THR A 8 -8.69 6.64 -31.95
CA THR A 8 -7.27 6.27 -32.05
C THR A 8 -6.89 5.13 -31.11
N SER A 9 -7.79 4.72 -30.22
CA SER A 9 -7.54 3.63 -29.28
C SER A 9 -7.64 2.25 -29.95
N ASP A 10 -6.61 1.43 -29.77
CA ASP A 10 -6.61 0.02 -30.20
C ASP A 10 -7.59 -0.86 -29.40
N ILE A 11 -8.15 -0.33 -28.30
CA ILE A 11 -9.06 -1.05 -27.42
C ILE A 11 -10.50 -0.89 -27.90
N ILE A 12 -11.16 -2.01 -28.16
CA ILE A 12 -12.61 -2.07 -28.41
C ILE A 12 -13.32 -2.46 -27.12
N THR A 13 -14.30 -1.66 -26.71
CA THR A 13 -15.15 -1.92 -25.54
C THR A 13 -16.55 -2.39 -25.93
N THR A 14 -17.16 -3.21 -25.08
CA THR A 14 -18.58 -3.58 -25.19
C THR A 14 -19.46 -2.35 -24.94
N HIS A 15 -20.60 -2.26 -25.63
CA HIS A 15 -21.57 -1.19 -25.36
C HIS A 15 -22.26 -1.40 -24.00
N PHE A 16 -22.58 -2.66 -23.68
CA PHE A 16 -23.08 -3.03 -22.37
C PHE A 16 -21.93 -3.18 -21.37
N ASP A 17 -22.17 -2.77 -20.13
CA ASP A 17 -21.29 -3.11 -19.02
C ASP A 17 -21.36 -4.61 -18.71
N TYR A 18 -20.32 -5.14 -18.06
CA TYR A 18 -20.20 -6.58 -17.81
C TYR A 18 -21.37 -7.16 -16.99
N HIS A 19 -21.98 -6.41 -16.08
CA HIS A 19 -23.09 -6.91 -15.24
C HIS A 19 -24.36 -7.19 -16.05
N LYS A 20 -24.43 -6.76 -17.32
CA LYS A 20 -25.53 -7.09 -18.23
C LYS A 20 -25.32 -8.41 -18.98
N ILE A 21 -24.11 -8.96 -18.96
CA ILE A 21 -23.68 -10.08 -19.79
C ILE A 21 -22.85 -11.12 -19.01
N ASP A 22 -22.75 -11.00 -17.68
CA ASP A 22 -21.94 -11.86 -16.81
C ASP A 22 -22.45 -13.30 -16.72
N HIS A 23 -23.72 -13.52 -17.07
CA HIS A 23 -24.33 -14.84 -17.24
C HIS A 23 -24.15 -15.44 -18.63
N ASN A 24 -23.61 -14.68 -19.59
CA ASN A 24 -23.56 -15.04 -21.00
C ASN A 24 -22.13 -15.30 -21.49
N LEU A 25 -21.15 -14.56 -20.97
CA LEU A 25 -19.77 -14.62 -21.40
C LEU A 25 -18.82 -14.74 -20.20
N LEU A 26 -17.79 -15.56 -20.38
CA LEU A 26 -16.68 -15.62 -19.44
C LEU A 26 -15.82 -14.35 -19.55
N LYS A 27 -15.28 -13.91 -18.43
CA LYS A 27 -14.37 -12.76 -18.34
C LYS A 27 -13.02 -13.20 -17.77
N LEU A 28 -11.95 -12.67 -18.35
CA LEU A 28 -10.61 -12.70 -17.78
C LEU A 28 -10.35 -11.35 -17.09
N ASP A 29 -10.24 -11.35 -15.77
CA ASP A 29 -9.86 -10.15 -15.01
C ASP A 29 -8.34 -9.97 -15.02
N ILE A 30 -7.84 -9.22 -16.01
CA ILE A 30 -6.43 -8.86 -16.14
C ILE A 30 -6.22 -7.51 -15.46
N LEU A 31 -5.92 -7.55 -14.15
CA LEU A 31 -5.79 -6.37 -13.30
C LEU A 31 -4.32 -5.94 -13.16
N GLY A 32 -4.09 -4.63 -13.10
CA GLY A 32 -2.81 -4.06 -12.66
C GLY A 32 -2.74 -3.99 -11.13
N HIS A 33 -1.58 -4.27 -10.55
CA HIS A 33 -1.34 -4.20 -9.11
C HIS A 33 0.15 -3.92 -8.82
N ASP A 34 0.42 -3.21 -7.73
CA ASP A 34 1.79 -2.81 -7.36
C ASP A 34 2.59 -3.91 -6.65
N ASP A 35 1.93 -4.96 -6.13
CA ASP A 35 2.55 -6.05 -5.38
C ASP A 35 3.54 -6.83 -6.27
N PRO A 36 3.14 -7.29 -7.48
CA PRO A 36 4.08 -7.89 -8.43
C PRO A 36 5.24 -6.97 -8.80
N THR A 37 4.98 -5.68 -9.05
CA THR A 37 6.01 -4.71 -9.43
C THR A 37 7.04 -4.51 -8.32
N MET A 38 6.58 -4.38 -7.07
CA MET A 38 7.44 -4.22 -5.90
C MET A 38 8.26 -5.48 -5.63
N ILE A 39 7.62 -6.66 -5.63
CA ILE A 39 8.33 -7.94 -5.45
C ILE A 39 9.36 -8.14 -6.56
N ARG A 40 9.04 -7.78 -7.81
CA ARG A 40 9.97 -7.87 -8.93
C ARG A 40 11.19 -6.98 -8.73
N MET A 41 11.00 -5.71 -8.36
CA MET A 41 12.11 -4.80 -8.08
C MET A 41 12.97 -5.30 -6.90
N LEU A 42 12.34 -5.84 -5.86
CA LEU A 42 13.04 -6.42 -4.71
C LEU A 42 13.87 -7.65 -5.13
N GLN A 43 13.31 -8.55 -5.93
CA GLN A 43 14.05 -9.68 -6.49
C GLN A 43 15.23 -9.21 -7.35
N ASP A 44 15.02 -8.26 -8.27
CA ASP A 44 16.05 -7.76 -9.17
C ASP A 44 17.21 -7.07 -8.42
N THR A 45 16.93 -6.46 -7.27
CA THR A 45 17.92 -5.71 -6.48
C THR A 45 18.60 -6.53 -5.38
N THR A 46 18.00 -7.63 -4.94
CA THR A 46 18.55 -8.49 -3.88
C THR A 46 19.06 -9.84 -4.39
N GLY A 47 18.59 -10.29 -5.56
CA GLY A 47 18.83 -11.63 -6.08
C GLY A 47 18.07 -12.75 -5.36
N LEU A 48 17.26 -12.43 -4.34
CA LEU A 48 16.48 -13.42 -3.60
C LEU A 48 15.23 -13.80 -4.40
N ASP A 49 15.02 -15.10 -4.62
CA ASP A 49 13.78 -15.59 -5.21
C ASP A 49 12.63 -15.48 -4.21
N PRO A 50 11.61 -14.63 -4.45
CA PRO A 50 10.53 -14.41 -3.51
C PRO A 50 9.69 -15.67 -3.23
N VAL A 51 9.70 -16.69 -4.09
CA VAL A 51 8.96 -17.93 -3.80
C VAL A 51 9.66 -18.81 -2.76
N THR A 52 10.94 -18.54 -2.47
CA THR A 52 11.72 -19.28 -1.47
C THR A 52 11.60 -18.70 -0.06
N ILE A 53 10.95 -17.53 0.09
CA ILE A 53 10.76 -16.86 1.38
C ILE A 53 9.85 -17.71 2.30
N PRO A 54 10.28 -18.03 3.54
CA PRO A 54 9.48 -18.79 4.49
C PRO A 54 8.26 -17.99 4.97
N LEU A 55 7.12 -18.66 5.15
CA LEU A 55 5.86 -18.06 5.60
C LEU A 55 5.63 -18.19 7.13
N ASP A 56 6.68 -18.49 7.88
CA ASP A 56 6.67 -18.71 9.33
C ASP A 56 7.87 -18.06 10.06
N ASP A 57 8.59 -17.17 9.38
CA ASP A 57 9.66 -16.35 9.97
C ASP A 57 9.14 -15.53 11.16
N LYS A 58 9.76 -15.72 12.33
CA LYS A 58 9.35 -15.09 13.60
C LYS A 58 9.65 -13.60 13.66
N GLU A 59 10.74 -13.16 13.03
CA GLU A 59 11.11 -11.74 13.01
C GLU A 59 10.12 -10.98 12.12
N VAL A 60 9.76 -11.55 10.96
CA VAL A 60 8.68 -11.01 10.10
C VAL A 60 7.34 -10.99 10.81
N MET A 61 6.96 -12.08 11.50
CA MET A 61 5.71 -12.12 12.26
C MET A 61 5.64 -11.01 13.32
N SER A 62 6.76 -10.67 13.96
CA SER A 62 6.78 -9.67 15.03
C SER A 62 6.47 -8.24 14.54
N LEU A 63 6.64 -7.94 13.24
CA LEU A 63 6.19 -6.66 12.65
C LEU A 63 4.70 -6.39 12.84
N PHE A 64 3.89 -7.43 12.91
CA PHE A 64 2.44 -7.33 13.07
C PHE A 64 2.01 -7.25 14.54
N GLN A 65 2.96 -7.26 15.48
CA GLN A 65 2.71 -7.22 16.92
C GLN A 65 3.40 -6.05 17.62
N GLY A 66 4.49 -5.53 17.04
CA GLY A 66 5.31 -4.48 17.62
C GLY A 66 6.35 -3.95 16.64
N THR A 67 7.26 -3.12 17.13
CA THR A 67 8.35 -2.49 16.35
C THR A 67 9.71 -3.16 16.57
N ASP A 68 9.78 -4.25 17.35
CA ASP A 68 11.04 -4.87 17.79
C ASP A 68 11.91 -5.36 16.61
N ALA A 69 11.31 -5.97 15.58
CA ALA A 69 12.02 -6.38 14.35
C ALA A 69 12.64 -5.21 13.58
N LEU A 70 12.12 -3.99 13.77
CA LEU A 70 12.67 -2.78 13.18
C LEU A 70 13.77 -2.15 14.04
N LYS A 71 13.95 -2.61 15.29
CA LYS A 71 14.92 -2.09 16.28
C LYS A 71 14.70 -0.61 16.63
N ILE A 72 13.44 -0.19 16.62
CA ILE A 72 12.99 1.16 16.99
C ILE A 72 11.84 1.06 18.00
N LYS A 73 11.48 2.18 18.62
CA LYS A 73 10.32 2.26 19.51
C LYS A 73 9.13 2.94 18.81
N PRO A 74 7.90 2.69 19.26
CA PRO A 74 6.73 3.40 18.73
C PRO A 74 6.89 4.93 18.77
N GLU A 75 7.53 5.49 19.80
CA GLU A 75 7.75 6.94 19.93
C GLU A 75 8.65 7.52 18.83
N ASP A 76 9.52 6.70 18.22
CA ASP A 76 10.37 7.12 17.11
C ASP A 76 9.57 7.35 15.81
N ILE A 77 8.35 6.79 15.74
CA ILE A 77 7.45 6.82 14.57
C ILE A 77 6.05 7.33 14.93
N ASP A 78 5.98 8.42 15.69
CA ASP A 78 4.72 9.10 16.06
C ASP A 78 3.72 8.21 16.83
N GLY A 79 4.24 7.28 17.63
CA GLY A 79 3.44 6.39 18.48
C GLY A 79 2.82 5.21 17.74
N ILE A 80 3.23 4.93 16.50
CA ILE A 80 2.69 3.80 15.73
C ILE A 80 3.13 2.48 16.38
N PRO A 81 2.19 1.62 16.82
CA PRO A 81 2.50 0.52 17.75
C PRO A 81 3.03 -0.75 17.05
N THR A 82 3.01 -0.82 15.73
CA THR A 82 3.42 -2.00 14.94
C THR A 82 4.47 -1.63 13.89
N GLY A 83 5.23 -2.61 13.43
CA GLY A 83 6.16 -2.48 12.31
C GLY A 83 5.52 -2.68 10.94
N SER A 84 4.19 -2.62 10.82
CA SER A 84 3.47 -2.96 9.57
C SER A 84 3.33 -1.80 8.59
N LEU A 85 3.86 -0.60 8.88
CA LEU A 85 3.81 0.54 7.95
C LEU A 85 4.39 0.20 6.58
N GLY A 86 3.71 0.63 5.52
CA GLY A 86 4.08 0.34 4.13
C GLY A 86 3.92 -1.11 3.68
N ILE A 87 3.54 -2.03 4.57
CA ILE A 87 3.17 -3.40 4.19
C ILE A 87 1.77 -3.37 3.57
N PRO A 88 1.56 -3.94 2.36
CA PRO A 88 0.25 -3.98 1.72
C PRO A 88 -0.80 -4.57 2.66
N GLU A 89 -2.00 -3.99 2.65
CA GLU A 89 -3.11 -4.30 3.57
C GLU A 89 -2.88 -3.87 5.03
N PHE A 90 -1.73 -4.24 5.60
CA PHE A 90 -1.47 -4.15 7.04
C PHE A 90 -0.91 -2.80 7.51
N GLY A 91 -0.50 -1.93 6.59
CA GLY A 91 0.06 -0.61 6.90
C GLY A 91 -0.96 0.50 7.12
N THR A 92 -2.25 0.26 6.87
CA THR A 92 -3.28 1.28 7.04
C THR A 92 -3.60 1.49 8.53
N LYS A 93 -3.96 2.72 8.94
CA LYS A 93 -4.34 3.02 10.34
C LYS A 93 -5.46 2.10 10.85
N PHE A 94 -6.41 1.78 9.97
CA PHE A 94 -7.51 0.87 10.28
C PHE A 94 -7.01 -0.54 10.61
N VAL A 95 -6.15 -1.11 9.77
CA VAL A 95 -5.63 -2.47 9.99
C VAL A 95 -4.58 -2.51 11.10
N ILE A 96 -3.78 -1.46 11.29
CA ILE A 96 -2.88 -1.34 12.45
C ILE A 96 -3.68 -1.43 13.76
N GLN A 97 -4.80 -0.73 13.89
CA GLN A 97 -5.65 -0.86 15.08
C GLN A 97 -6.20 -2.30 15.22
N MET A 98 -6.57 -2.94 14.11
CA MET A 98 -7.01 -4.34 14.12
C MET A 98 -5.90 -5.30 14.57
N LEU A 99 -4.65 -5.07 14.18
CA LEU A 99 -3.48 -5.83 14.64
C LEU A 99 -3.30 -5.70 16.16
N VAL A 100 -3.43 -4.48 16.68
CA VAL A 100 -3.36 -4.20 18.14
C VAL A 100 -4.46 -4.93 18.90
N ASP A 101 -5.70 -4.89 18.38
CA ASP A 101 -6.87 -5.52 19.01
C ASP A 101 -6.77 -7.06 18.98
N THR A 102 -6.20 -7.63 17.91
CA THR A 102 -6.24 -9.08 17.66
C THR A 102 -4.96 -9.83 18.00
N LYS A 103 -3.80 -9.16 18.03
CA LYS A 103 -2.48 -9.74 18.34
C LYS A 103 -2.22 -11.08 17.60
N PRO A 104 -2.18 -11.08 16.26
CA PRO A 104 -2.06 -12.32 15.47
C PRO A 104 -0.80 -13.10 15.86
N GLN A 105 -0.88 -14.43 15.91
CA GLN A 105 0.24 -15.28 16.36
C GLN A 105 0.89 -16.05 15.20
N CYS A 106 0.19 -16.21 14.09
CA CYS A 106 0.67 -16.98 12.95
C CYS A 106 0.16 -16.43 11.61
N PHE A 107 0.72 -16.95 10.51
CA PHE A 107 0.32 -16.60 9.15
C PHE A 107 -1.20 -16.71 8.92
N THR A 108 -1.85 -17.76 9.46
CA THR A 108 -3.29 -17.94 9.28
C THR A 108 -4.13 -16.88 9.97
N ASP A 109 -3.63 -16.26 11.04
CA ASP A 109 -4.32 -15.13 11.69
C ASP A 109 -4.25 -13.89 10.80
N LEU A 110 -3.12 -13.66 10.11
CA LEU A 110 -3.01 -12.57 9.13
C LEU A 110 -4.01 -12.75 7.97
N VAL A 111 -4.20 -13.98 7.48
CA VAL A 111 -5.24 -14.30 6.47
C VAL A 111 -6.64 -13.94 6.99
N ARG A 112 -6.92 -14.21 8.27
CA ARG A 112 -8.19 -13.85 8.90
C ARG A 112 -8.35 -12.33 9.02
N ILE A 113 -7.31 -11.62 9.43
CA ILE A 113 -7.30 -10.14 9.51
C ILE A 113 -7.57 -9.53 8.14
N SER A 114 -6.92 -10.04 7.09
CA SER A 114 -7.15 -9.61 5.71
C SER A 114 -8.62 -9.79 5.29
N GLY A 115 -9.26 -10.90 5.68
CA GLY A 115 -10.69 -11.10 5.46
C GLY A 115 -11.56 -10.09 6.22
N LEU A 116 -11.20 -9.80 7.48
CA LEU A 116 -11.91 -8.86 8.34
C LEU A 116 -11.77 -7.39 7.90
N SER A 117 -10.65 -7.03 7.27
CA SER A 117 -10.36 -5.65 6.87
C SER A 117 -11.04 -5.21 5.56
N HIS A 118 -11.47 -6.17 4.72
CA HIS A 118 -11.97 -5.91 3.36
C HIS A 118 -13.49 -6.02 3.18
N GLY A 119 -14.22 -6.19 4.28
CA GLY A 119 -15.67 -6.33 4.27
C GLY A 119 -16.41 -5.18 4.95
N THR A 120 -17.48 -4.70 4.31
CA THR A 120 -18.38 -3.72 4.94
C THR A 120 -19.16 -4.39 6.07
N ASP A 121 -19.11 -3.79 7.25
CA ASP A 121 -19.71 -4.29 8.51
C ASP A 121 -19.22 -5.70 8.92
N VAL A 122 -17.98 -6.04 8.55
CA VAL A 122 -17.31 -7.28 9.00
C VAL A 122 -16.56 -7.05 10.31
N TRP A 123 -15.76 -5.99 10.42
CA TRP A 123 -15.01 -5.67 11.64
C TRP A 123 -15.76 -4.74 12.60
N LEU A 124 -15.89 -3.45 12.23
CA LEU A 124 -16.44 -2.40 13.09
C LEU A 124 -17.89 -2.70 13.47
N GLY A 125 -18.17 -2.70 14.77
CA GLY A 125 -19.52 -3.02 15.30
C GLY A 125 -19.98 -4.46 15.08
N ASN A 126 -19.08 -5.36 14.65
CA ASN A 126 -19.36 -6.76 14.40
C ASN A 126 -18.26 -7.67 15.01
N ALA A 127 -17.30 -8.17 14.22
CA ALA A 127 -16.24 -9.06 14.72
C ALA A 127 -15.46 -8.42 15.89
N GLN A 128 -15.21 -7.11 15.82
CA GLN A 128 -14.57 -6.36 16.91
C GLN A 128 -15.35 -6.48 18.22
N THR A 129 -16.68 -6.33 18.16
CA THR A 129 -17.56 -6.40 19.33
C THR A 129 -17.55 -7.79 19.96
N VAL A 130 -17.72 -8.84 19.15
CA VAL A 130 -17.77 -10.21 19.69
C VAL A 130 -16.42 -10.66 20.25
N ILE A 131 -15.31 -10.15 19.71
CA ILE A 131 -13.96 -10.39 20.26
C ILE A 131 -13.77 -9.62 21.56
N ALA A 132 -14.13 -8.34 21.61
CA ALA A 132 -14.03 -7.52 22.82
C ALA A 132 -14.89 -8.06 23.98
N GLU A 133 -16.05 -8.65 23.67
CA GLU A 133 -16.94 -9.31 24.64
C GLU A 133 -16.47 -10.71 25.06
N GLY A 134 -15.38 -11.22 24.48
CA GLY A 134 -14.85 -12.57 24.77
C GLY A 134 -15.72 -13.72 24.23
N LYS A 135 -16.66 -13.44 23.32
CA LYS A 135 -17.54 -14.44 22.69
C LYS A 135 -16.85 -15.21 21.56
N ALA A 136 -15.85 -14.58 20.95
CA ALA A 136 -15.02 -15.17 19.91
C ALA A 136 -13.55 -14.77 20.08
N THR A 137 -12.67 -15.55 19.48
CA THR A 137 -11.30 -15.15 19.17
C THR A 137 -11.21 -14.84 17.68
N ILE A 138 -10.08 -14.29 17.21
CA ILE A 138 -9.86 -14.15 15.77
C ILE A 138 -9.99 -15.48 15.03
N SER A 139 -9.56 -16.59 15.66
CA SER A 139 -9.63 -17.93 15.07
C SER A 139 -11.05 -18.49 14.95
N THR A 140 -12.02 -17.97 15.71
CA THR A 140 -13.40 -18.46 15.73
C THR A 140 -14.42 -17.46 15.17
N ALA A 141 -14.01 -16.23 14.89
CA ALA A 141 -14.84 -15.21 14.27
C ALA A 141 -15.08 -15.52 12.77
N ILE A 142 -16.11 -14.88 12.19
CA ILE A 142 -16.40 -14.97 10.75
C ILE A 142 -15.44 -14.04 10.01
N CYS A 143 -14.35 -14.58 9.48
CA CYS A 143 -13.30 -13.80 8.82
C CYS A 143 -13.39 -13.89 7.29
N THR A 144 -13.81 -15.03 6.75
CA THR A 144 -13.97 -15.26 5.33
C THR A 144 -15.27 -15.99 5.06
N ARG A 145 -15.77 -15.95 3.82
CA ARG A 145 -16.99 -16.68 3.45
C ARG A 145 -16.83 -18.19 3.70
N ASP A 146 -15.66 -18.73 3.41
CA ASP A 146 -15.37 -20.15 3.54
C ASP A 146 -15.53 -20.63 4.99
N ASP A 147 -15.21 -19.78 5.97
CA ASP A 147 -15.41 -20.09 7.39
C ASP A 147 -16.89 -20.34 7.73
N ILE A 148 -17.83 -19.64 7.07
CA ILE A 148 -19.26 -19.87 7.26
C ILE A 148 -19.66 -21.25 6.78
N MET A 149 -19.32 -21.57 5.53
CA MET A 149 -19.71 -22.84 4.93
C MET A 149 -19.15 -24.01 5.73
N VAL A 150 -17.84 -23.99 6.02
CA VAL A 150 -17.17 -25.07 6.74
C VAL A 150 -17.68 -25.20 8.17
N TYR A 151 -17.92 -24.09 8.86
CA TYR A 151 -18.46 -24.13 10.22
C TYR A 151 -19.87 -24.72 10.28
N LEU A 152 -20.77 -24.34 9.38
CA LEU A 152 -22.14 -24.86 9.34
C LEU A 152 -22.17 -26.35 9.00
N ILE A 153 -21.33 -26.80 8.06
CA ILE A 153 -21.15 -28.23 7.75
C ILE A 153 -20.66 -28.99 9.00
N ASN A 154 -19.66 -28.46 9.70
CA ASN A 154 -19.15 -29.06 10.94
C ASN A 154 -20.21 -29.12 12.06
N LYS A 155 -21.22 -28.26 12.03
CA LYS A 155 -22.37 -28.30 12.94
C LYS A 155 -23.46 -29.28 12.50
N GLY A 156 -23.32 -29.92 11.34
CA GLY A 156 -24.25 -30.93 10.81
C GLY A 156 -25.27 -30.39 9.81
N ILE A 157 -25.14 -29.13 9.36
CA ILE A 157 -26.01 -28.57 8.32
C ILE A 157 -25.58 -29.11 6.95
N GLU A 158 -26.56 -29.48 6.11
CA GLU A 158 -26.35 -30.01 4.76
C GLU A 158 -25.51 -29.06 3.89
N GLU A 159 -24.62 -29.61 3.06
CA GLU A 159 -23.59 -28.87 2.33
C GLU A 159 -24.17 -27.83 1.36
N GLY A 160 -25.21 -28.19 0.59
CA GLY A 160 -25.90 -27.31 -0.34
C GLY A 160 -26.58 -26.13 0.37
N LEU A 161 -27.21 -26.38 1.52
CA LEU A 161 -27.78 -25.33 2.35
C LEU A 161 -26.71 -24.45 2.99
N ALA A 162 -25.62 -25.02 3.53
CA ALA A 162 -24.51 -24.27 4.10
C ALA A 162 -23.85 -23.35 3.06
N PHE A 163 -23.65 -23.85 1.83
CA PHE A 163 -23.19 -23.06 0.68
C PHE A 163 -24.16 -21.91 0.36
N THR A 164 -25.47 -22.20 0.33
CA THR A 164 -26.49 -21.20 0.05
C THR A 164 -26.50 -20.10 1.11
N ILE A 165 -26.50 -20.46 2.40
CA ILE A 165 -26.41 -19.53 3.52
C ILE A 165 -25.18 -18.63 3.38
N MET A 166 -24.01 -19.23 3.13
CA MET A 166 -22.76 -18.52 2.92
C MET A 166 -22.85 -17.51 1.75
N GLU A 167 -23.35 -17.92 0.58
CA GLU A 167 -23.47 -17.04 -0.59
C GLU A 167 -24.44 -15.88 -0.34
N ARG A 168 -25.50 -16.10 0.44
CA ARG A 168 -26.45 -15.04 0.81
C ARG A 168 -25.82 -14.05 1.80
N ILE A 169 -25.08 -14.52 2.81
CA ILE A 169 -24.39 -13.67 3.79
C ILE A 169 -23.30 -12.83 3.11
N ARG A 170 -22.40 -13.46 2.33
CA ARG A 170 -21.27 -12.74 1.71
C ARG A 170 -21.67 -11.68 0.68
N LYS A 171 -22.89 -11.75 0.13
CA LYS A 171 -23.46 -10.73 -0.79
C LYS A 171 -24.28 -9.66 -0.04
N GLY A 172 -24.36 -9.76 1.28
CA GLY A 172 -25.18 -8.90 2.12
C GLY A 172 -26.68 -9.05 1.86
N ALA A 173 -27.13 -10.17 1.29
CA ALA A 173 -28.55 -10.40 1.04
C ALA A 173 -29.33 -10.51 2.35
N VAL A 174 -28.73 -11.17 3.35
CA VAL A 174 -29.28 -11.29 4.71
C VAL A 174 -29.37 -9.91 5.38
N ALA A 175 -28.27 -9.16 5.41
CA ALA A 175 -28.23 -7.79 5.98
C ALA A 175 -29.23 -6.82 5.33
N LYS A 176 -29.63 -7.08 4.08
CA LYS A 176 -30.61 -6.29 3.33
C LYS A 176 -32.05 -6.83 3.46
N GLY A 177 -32.29 -7.88 4.25
CA GLY A 177 -33.61 -8.50 4.40
C GLY A 177 -34.13 -9.17 3.12
N LYS A 178 -33.24 -9.62 2.23
CA LYS A 178 -33.58 -10.20 0.92
C LYS A 178 -33.64 -11.74 0.92
N VAL A 179 -33.75 -12.34 2.09
CA VAL A 179 -33.76 -13.81 2.28
C VAL A 179 -34.98 -14.16 3.12
N PRO A 180 -36.13 -14.48 2.48
CA PRO A 180 -37.36 -14.82 3.18
C PRO A 180 -37.21 -16.00 4.16
N GLU A 181 -36.36 -16.97 3.81
CA GLU A 181 -36.12 -18.20 4.57
C GLU A 181 -35.18 -17.98 5.78
N TRP A 182 -34.72 -16.74 6.02
CA TRP A 182 -33.68 -16.47 7.01
C TRP A 182 -34.08 -16.86 8.44
N GLU A 183 -35.32 -16.58 8.86
CA GLU A 183 -35.79 -16.98 10.19
C GLU A 183 -35.77 -18.51 10.38
N GLU A 184 -36.17 -19.27 9.36
CA GLU A 184 -36.11 -20.74 9.39
C GLU A 184 -34.66 -21.23 9.48
N TRP A 185 -33.74 -20.58 8.76
CA TRP A 185 -32.32 -20.91 8.83
C TRP A 185 -31.72 -20.59 10.19
N LYS A 186 -32.18 -19.53 10.87
CA LYS A 186 -31.76 -19.23 12.25
C LYS A 186 -32.18 -20.32 13.22
N ASP A 187 -33.41 -20.79 13.13
CA ASP A 187 -33.89 -21.87 13.99
C ASP A 187 -33.16 -23.18 13.70
N LEU A 188 -32.90 -23.49 12.43
CA LEU A 188 -32.07 -24.63 12.05
C LEU A 188 -30.64 -24.52 12.61
N MET A 189 -30.02 -23.35 12.48
CA MET A 189 -28.68 -23.08 13.04
C MET A 189 -28.66 -23.28 14.55
N ARG A 190 -29.67 -22.77 15.28
CA ARG A 190 -29.79 -22.97 16.74
C ARG A 190 -29.98 -24.45 17.11
N GLN A 191 -30.80 -25.20 16.36
CA GLN A 191 -30.99 -26.64 16.56
C GLN A 191 -29.69 -27.43 16.41
N HIS A 192 -28.79 -26.96 15.54
CA HIS A 192 -27.45 -27.53 15.34
C HIS A 192 -26.39 -26.94 16.29
N GLY A 193 -26.79 -26.15 17.30
CA GLY A 193 -25.88 -25.60 18.30
C GLY A 193 -24.94 -24.52 17.76
N VAL A 194 -25.38 -23.76 16.75
CA VAL A 194 -24.75 -22.48 16.37
C VAL A 194 -25.15 -21.42 17.40
N PRO A 195 -24.19 -20.70 18.01
CA PRO A 195 -24.50 -19.72 19.05
C PRO A 195 -25.13 -18.45 18.45
N ASP A 196 -26.01 -17.79 19.22
CA ASP A 196 -26.73 -16.60 18.75
C ASP A 196 -25.82 -15.45 18.32
N TRP A 197 -24.64 -15.30 18.95
CA TRP A 197 -23.69 -14.26 18.54
C TRP A 197 -23.17 -14.47 17.11
N TYR A 198 -23.06 -15.73 16.66
CA TYR A 198 -22.59 -16.07 15.31
C TYR A 198 -23.65 -15.71 14.28
N ILE A 199 -24.91 -16.03 14.58
CA ILE A 199 -26.08 -15.68 13.76
C ILE A 199 -26.20 -14.15 13.65
N TRP A 200 -26.12 -13.46 14.79
CA TRP A 200 -26.14 -11.99 14.85
C TRP A 200 -25.00 -11.36 14.04
N SER A 201 -23.79 -11.95 14.10
CA SER A 201 -22.64 -11.49 13.33
C SER A 201 -22.87 -11.65 11.83
N ALA A 202 -23.39 -12.81 11.41
CA ALA A 202 -23.74 -13.11 10.03
C ALA A 202 -24.81 -12.17 9.45
N GLU A 203 -25.78 -11.72 10.26
CA GLU A 203 -26.84 -10.79 9.85
C GLU A 203 -26.31 -9.41 9.45
N LYS A 204 -25.12 -9.01 9.94
CA LYS A 204 -24.57 -7.67 9.69
C LYS A 204 -23.73 -7.57 8.43
N ILE A 205 -23.14 -8.68 8.00
CA ILE A 205 -22.14 -8.69 6.92
C ILE A 205 -22.77 -8.24 5.61
N LYS A 206 -22.25 -7.16 5.02
CA LYS A 206 -22.72 -6.64 3.71
C LYS A 206 -21.90 -7.15 2.54
N TYR A 207 -20.63 -7.46 2.77
CA TYR A 207 -19.71 -8.04 1.79
C TYR A 207 -18.57 -8.76 2.51
N MET A 208 -18.08 -9.88 1.97
CA MET A 208 -16.97 -10.62 2.57
C MET A 208 -16.12 -11.37 1.54
N PHE A 209 -14.81 -11.40 1.78
CA PHE A 209 -13.81 -12.03 0.91
C PHE A 209 -13.80 -13.56 0.97
N PRO A 210 -13.41 -14.23 -0.13
CA PRO A 210 -13.00 -15.63 -0.12
C PRO A 210 -11.61 -15.82 0.50
N LYS A 211 -11.42 -16.93 1.22
CA LYS A 211 -10.17 -17.28 1.90
C LYS A 211 -8.97 -17.37 0.95
N ALA A 212 -9.18 -17.89 -0.26
CA ALA A 212 -8.13 -17.98 -1.27
C ALA A 212 -7.57 -16.60 -1.67
N HIS A 213 -8.41 -15.58 -1.76
CA HIS A 213 -7.98 -14.23 -2.11
C HIS A 213 -7.23 -13.58 -0.94
N ALA A 214 -7.76 -13.69 0.28
CA ALA A 214 -7.06 -13.24 1.48
C ALA A 214 -5.67 -13.92 1.61
N ALA A 215 -5.59 -15.24 1.40
CA ALA A 215 -4.32 -15.96 1.44
C ALA A 215 -3.33 -15.47 0.35
N ALA A 216 -3.80 -15.22 -0.88
CA ALA A 216 -2.96 -14.70 -1.95
C ALA A 216 -2.33 -13.34 -1.60
N TYR A 217 -3.13 -12.41 -1.08
CA TYR A 217 -2.69 -11.08 -0.69
C TYR A 217 -1.74 -11.13 0.50
N VAL A 218 -2.07 -11.92 1.53
CA VAL A 218 -1.21 -12.07 2.71
C VAL A 218 0.12 -12.73 2.35
N MET A 219 0.17 -13.67 1.40
CA MET A 219 1.44 -14.20 0.91
C MET A 219 2.31 -13.12 0.26
N MET A 220 1.73 -12.18 -0.51
CA MET A 220 2.50 -11.10 -1.12
C MET A 220 2.97 -10.08 -0.07
N ALA A 221 2.06 -9.67 0.82
CA ALA A 221 2.38 -8.77 1.93
C ALA A 221 3.48 -9.35 2.84
N TRP A 222 3.43 -10.66 3.13
CA TRP A 222 4.45 -11.35 3.90
C TRP A 222 5.81 -11.33 3.22
N ARG A 223 5.87 -11.61 1.92
CA ARG A 223 7.12 -11.54 1.14
C ARG A 223 7.72 -10.13 1.17
N ILE A 224 6.89 -9.10 1.01
CA ILE A 224 7.33 -7.70 1.12
C ILE A 224 7.81 -7.39 2.55
N ALA A 225 7.12 -7.88 3.58
CA ALA A 225 7.52 -7.74 4.98
C ALA A 225 8.86 -8.42 5.28
N TYR A 226 9.13 -9.57 4.66
CA TYR A 226 10.44 -10.23 4.75
C TYR A 226 11.57 -9.33 4.23
N TYR A 227 11.37 -8.65 3.10
CA TYR A 227 12.35 -7.66 2.61
C TYR A 227 12.47 -6.45 3.54
N LYS A 228 11.38 -5.99 4.17
CA LYS A 228 11.43 -4.89 5.14
C LYS A 228 12.35 -5.18 6.34
N VAL A 229 12.35 -6.43 6.82
CA VAL A 229 13.22 -6.90 7.89
C VAL A 229 14.65 -7.11 7.38
N ASN A 230 14.81 -7.91 6.32
CA ASN A 230 16.11 -8.47 5.93
C ASN A 230 16.88 -7.63 4.90
N PHE A 231 16.20 -6.80 4.11
CA PHE A 231 16.76 -5.94 3.05
C PHE A 231 16.16 -4.52 3.11
N PRO A 232 16.29 -3.81 4.23
CA PRO A 232 15.54 -2.58 4.51
C PRO A 232 15.77 -1.46 3.50
N LEU A 233 17.02 -1.22 3.07
CA LEU A 233 17.33 -0.21 2.05
C LEU A 233 16.62 -0.50 0.72
N GLN A 234 16.63 -1.76 0.28
CA GLN A 234 15.95 -2.20 -0.94
C GLN A 234 14.43 -2.12 -0.78
N TYR A 235 13.90 -2.45 0.40
CA TYR A 235 12.49 -2.27 0.73
C TYR A 235 12.05 -0.81 0.58
N TYR A 236 12.74 0.13 1.23
CA TYR A 236 12.39 1.55 1.16
C TYR A 236 12.56 2.10 -0.25
N ALA A 237 13.65 1.75 -0.95
CA ALA A 237 13.85 2.17 -2.34
C ALA A 237 12.73 1.65 -3.26
N ALA A 238 12.33 0.37 -3.12
CA ALA A 238 11.22 -0.18 -3.89
C ALA A 238 9.88 0.46 -3.53
N TYR A 239 9.62 0.73 -2.25
CA TYR A 239 8.39 1.39 -1.80
C TYR A 239 8.28 2.80 -2.40
N PHE A 240 9.31 3.64 -2.24
CA PHE A 240 9.29 5.02 -2.72
C PHE A 240 9.26 5.12 -4.25
N SER A 241 9.72 4.09 -4.97
CA SER A 241 9.65 4.05 -6.43
C SER A 241 8.28 3.65 -6.99
N ILE A 242 7.48 2.90 -6.21
CA ILE A 242 6.32 2.17 -6.76
C ILE A 242 5.02 2.55 -6.04
N ARG A 243 5.06 2.71 -4.72
CA ARG A 243 3.86 2.85 -3.87
C ARG A 243 3.65 4.23 -3.31
N ALA A 244 4.74 4.98 -3.09
CA ALA A 244 4.63 6.33 -2.57
C ALA A 244 3.92 7.21 -3.60
N LYS A 245 2.85 7.87 -3.18
CA LYS A 245 1.99 8.71 -4.05
C LYS A 245 2.15 10.19 -3.76
N GLY A 246 2.51 10.52 -2.52
CA GLY A 246 2.71 11.89 -2.05
C GLY A 246 4.16 12.16 -1.69
N PHE A 247 5.12 11.42 -2.25
CA PHE A 247 6.53 11.66 -1.97
C PHE A 247 6.96 13.03 -2.47
N ASP A 248 7.57 13.84 -1.59
CA ASP A 248 8.12 15.15 -1.92
C ASP A 248 9.54 15.26 -1.37
N TYR A 249 10.52 15.42 -2.26
CA TYR A 249 11.93 15.47 -1.90
C TYR A 249 12.24 16.56 -0.87
N LYS A 250 11.69 17.78 -1.04
CA LYS A 250 11.98 18.91 -0.15
C LYS A 250 11.46 18.65 1.26
N ARG A 251 10.32 17.98 1.41
CA ARG A 251 9.73 17.62 2.71
C ARG A 251 10.37 16.39 3.35
N MET A 252 10.83 15.44 2.55
CA MET A 252 11.22 14.10 3.02
C MET A 252 12.73 13.85 3.05
N CYS A 253 13.51 14.54 2.23
CA CYS A 253 14.95 14.26 2.08
C CYS A 253 15.86 15.28 2.76
N MET A 254 15.31 16.39 3.29
CA MET A 254 16.08 17.45 3.96
C MET A 254 16.37 17.15 5.45
N GLY A 255 16.29 15.88 5.84
CA GLY A 255 16.62 15.39 7.17
C GLY A 255 15.47 15.44 8.19
N LYS A 256 15.76 14.92 9.38
CA LYS A 256 14.74 14.64 10.42
C LYS A 256 13.97 15.88 10.88
N ALA A 257 14.61 17.04 10.98
CA ALA A 257 13.97 18.27 11.43
C ALA A 257 12.85 18.71 10.46
N GLU A 258 13.09 18.59 9.15
CA GLU A 258 12.12 18.93 8.13
C GLU A 258 10.93 17.97 8.11
N ILE A 259 11.19 16.67 8.29
CA ILE A 259 10.13 15.66 8.41
C ILE A 259 9.21 15.95 9.59
N LEU A 260 9.77 16.21 10.77
CA LEU A 260 8.96 16.51 11.96
C LEU A 260 8.14 17.79 11.79
N ARG A 261 8.70 18.81 11.13
CA ARG A 261 7.98 20.03 10.77
C ARG A 261 6.79 19.73 9.85
N SER A 262 7.04 19.01 8.76
CA SER A 262 6.02 18.63 7.78
C SER A 262 4.93 17.72 8.39
N LEU A 263 5.31 16.77 9.24
CA LEU A 263 4.36 15.92 9.96
C LEU A 263 3.43 16.75 10.86
N ASN A 264 3.98 17.69 11.63
CA ASN A 264 3.17 18.52 12.52
C ASN A 264 2.22 19.43 11.73
N GLU A 265 2.69 20.04 10.64
CA GLU A 265 1.86 20.86 9.74
C GLU A 265 0.65 20.06 9.22
N LEU A 266 0.89 18.87 8.65
CA LEU A 266 -0.17 18.07 8.05
C LEU A 266 -1.10 17.45 9.09
N LYS A 267 -0.59 17.08 10.28
CA LYS A 267 -1.42 16.62 11.39
C LYS A 267 -2.34 17.72 11.92
N GLU A 268 -1.87 18.96 11.99
CA GLU A 268 -2.69 20.10 12.38
C GLU A 268 -3.80 20.36 11.36
N LYS A 269 -3.46 20.42 10.06
CA LYS A 269 -4.47 20.50 8.98
C LYS A 269 -5.50 19.38 9.05
N LYS A 270 -5.06 18.14 9.32
CA LYS A 270 -5.96 16.99 9.47
C LYS A 270 -6.89 17.12 10.67
N ALA A 271 -6.37 17.58 11.82
CA ALA A 271 -7.19 17.84 13.01
C ALA A 271 -8.25 18.93 12.75
N ASN A 272 -7.90 19.94 11.96
CA ASN A 272 -8.80 21.03 11.56
C ASN A 272 -9.74 20.67 10.39
N LYS A 273 -9.60 19.46 9.80
CA LYS A 273 -10.34 19.00 8.60
C LYS A 273 -10.06 19.85 7.35
N GLU A 274 -8.86 20.39 7.25
CA GLU A 274 -8.38 21.23 6.14
C GLU A 274 -7.45 20.48 5.19
N ILE A 275 -7.06 19.25 5.54
CA ILE A 275 -6.14 18.42 4.75
C ILE A 275 -6.79 17.96 3.44
N SER A 276 -6.06 18.10 2.34
CA SER A 276 -6.44 17.55 1.02
C SER A 276 -6.06 16.08 0.86
N ALA A 277 -6.65 15.39 -0.11
CA ALA A 277 -6.31 13.99 -0.39
C ALA A 277 -4.81 13.77 -0.72
N ALA A 278 -4.20 14.68 -1.49
CA ALA A 278 -2.77 14.62 -1.81
C ALA A 278 -1.89 14.86 -0.57
N GLU A 279 -2.31 15.73 0.35
CA GLU A 279 -1.62 15.92 1.62
C GLU A 279 -1.80 14.72 2.56
N GLU A 280 -2.92 13.99 2.48
CA GLU A 280 -3.06 12.71 3.20
C GLU A 280 -2.08 11.66 2.69
N GLU A 281 -1.92 11.55 1.36
CA GLU A 281 -0.90 10.67 0.76
C GLU A 281 0.52 11.09 1.18
N THR A 282 0.80 12.40 1.21
CA THR A 282 2.08 12.95 1.70
C THR A 282 2.31 12.60 3.17
N LEU A 283 1.28 12.70 4.00
CA LEU A 283 1.34 12.37 5.42
C LEU A 283 1.63 10.88 5.64
N ASP A 284 1.01 10.00 4.85
CA ASP A 284 1.25 8.56 4.94
C ASP A 284 2.69 8.19 4.52
N ASP A 285 3.22 8.81 3.46
CA ASP A 285 4.60 8.61 3.04
C ASP A 285 5.63 9.19 4.05
N LEU A 286 5.32 10.33 4.69
CA LEU A 286 6.15 10.91 5.76
C LEU A 286 6.34 9.95 6.94
N TYR A 287 5.31 9.19 7.31
CA TYR A 287 5.44 8.19 8.38
C TYR A 287 6.44 7.10 8.04
N LEU A 288 6.46 6.64 6.77
CA LEU A 288 7.41 5.62 6.36
C LEU A 288 8.84 6.17 6.24
N VAL A 289 9.01 7.43 5.83
CA VAL A 289 10.33 8.07 5.85
C VAL A 289 10.82 8.29 7.28
N LEU A 290 9.93 8.69 8.20
CA LEU A 290 10.28 8.80 9.62
C LEU A 290 10.73 7.44 10.18
N GLU A 291 10.05 6.35 9.83
CA GLU A 291 10.48 4.98 10.17
C GLU A 291 11.86 4.66 9.60
N MET A 292 12.09 4.96 8.32
CA MET A 292 13.40 4.75 7.68
C MET A 292 14.52 5.47 8.43
N TYR A 293 14.31 6.74 8.78
CA TYR A 293 15.27 7.54 9.55
C TYR A 293 15.44 7.04 10.98
N ALA A 294 14.36 6.60 11.64
CA ALA A 294 14.43 6.00 12.97
C ALA A 294 15.28 4.72 13.00
N ARG A 295 15.28 3.96 11.90
CA ARG A 295 16.13 2.76 11.71
C ARG A 295 17.58 3.09 11.33
N GLY A 296 17.93 4.37 11.18
CA GLY A 296 19.28 4.83 10.89
C GLY A 296 19.67 4.82 9.41
N TYR A 297 18.71 4.71 8.50
CA TYR A 297 18.96 4.87 7.06
C TYR A 297 18.75 6.32 6.64
N GLU A 298 19.35 6.71 5.53
CA GLU A 298 19.37 8.09 5.05
C GLU A 298 19.16 8.15 3.54
N PHE A 299 18.72 9.32 3.07
CA PHE A 299 18.76 9.64 1.64
C PHE A 299 20.11 10.29 1.28
N GLU A 300 20.58 10.03 0.07
CA GLU A 300 21.57 10.89 -0.56
C GLU A 300 20.89 12.15 -1.12
N PRO A 301 21.59 13.30 -1.16
CA PRO A 301 21.17 14.39 -2.02
C PRO A 301 21.06 13.90 -3.46
N ILE A 302 20.05 14.38 -4.20
CA ILE A 302 19.94 14.05 -5.62
C ILE A 302 21.21 14.50 -6.35
N ASP A 303 21.91 13.54 -6.94
CA ASP A 303 22.98 13.78 -7.89
C ASP A 303 22.41 13.71 -9.31
N ILE A 304 22.42 14.84 -10.02
CA ILE A 304 21.83 14.98 -11.35
C ILE A 304 22.46 14.08 -12.43
N TYR A 305 23.61 13.46 -12.15
CA TYR A 305 24.30 12.54 -13.05
C TYR A 305 24.15 11.06 -12.67
N ARG A 306 23.65 10.76 -11.46
CA ARG A 306 23.50 9.39 -10.95
C ARG A 306 22.04 8.99 -10.70
N ALA A 307 21.19 9.95 -10.36
CA ALA A 307 19.79 9.71 -10.05
C ALA A 307 19.03 9.15 -11.27
N ASP A 308 18.04 8.32 -10.98
CA ASP A 308 17.12 7.79 -11.99
C ASP A 308 15.96 8.76 -12.21
N ALA A 309 15.27 8.62 -13.34
CA ALA A 309 14.06 9.37 -13.61
C ALA A 309 12.95 9.05 -12.61
N THR A 310 12.71 7.76 -12.34
CA THR A 310 11.53 7.29 -11.59
C THR A 310 11.83 6.27 -10.50
N LYS A 311 13.07 5.77 -10.41
CA LYS A 311 13.46 4.72 -9.46
C LYS A 311 14.44 5.22 -8.40
N PHE A 312 14.04 5.12 -7.15
CA PHE A 312 14.95 5.24 -6.01
C PHE A 312 15.94 4.08 -6.04
N LYS A 313 17.21 4.37 -5.80
CA LYS A 313 18.31 3.39 -5.89
C LYS A 313 19.10 3.34 -4.60
N VAL A 314 19.50 2.15 -4.18
CA VAL A 314 20.46 1.99 -3.09
C VAL A 314 21.85 2.32 -3.64
N MET A 315 22.52 3.31 -3.06
CA MET A 315 23.88 3.73 -3.42
C MET A 315 24.65 4.05 -2.14
N ASP A 316 25.87 3.52 -2.01
CA ASP A 316 26.79 3.85 -0.94
C ASP A 316 26.21 3.69 0.49
N GLY A 317 25.28 2.73 0.67
CA GLY A 317 24.61 2.46 1.95
C GLY A 317 23.42 3.38 2.26
N LYS A 318 23.05 4.24 1.32
CA LYS A 318 21.92 5.17 1.40
C LYS A 318 20.97 4.99 0.22
N ILE A 319 19.91 5.79 0.16
CA ILE A 319 18.94 5.78 -0.94
C ILE A 319 19.09 7.07 -1.74
N MET A 320 19.43 6.95 -3.02
CA MET A 320 19.38 8.03 -4.01
C MET A 320 17.93 8.23 -4.48
N PRO A 321 17.31 9.39 -4.24
CA PRO A 321 15.97 9.68 -4.72
C PRO A 321 15.89 9.80 -6.24
N ALA A 322 14.69 9.56 -6.79
CA ALA A 322 14.42 9.74 -8.21
C ALA A 322 14.11 11.20 -8.54
N PHE A 323 14.34 11.62 -9.78
CA PHE A 323 14.03 12.98 -10.23
C PHE A 323 12.55 13.34 -10.10
N ASN A 324 11.63 12.41 -10.39
CA ASN A 324 10.19 12.65 -10.27
C ASN A 324 9.69 12.82 -8.82
N SER A 325 10.57 12.69 -7.83
CA SER A 325 10.28 13.04 -6.43
C SER A 325 10.35 14.54 -6.14
N ILE A 326 10.87 15.33 -7.08
CA ILE A 326 10.89 16.79 -6.99
C ILE A 326 9.52 17.33 -7.40
N SER A 327 8.93 18.17 -6.55
CA SER A 327 7.61 18.74 -6.78
C SER A 327 7.48 19.39 -8.16
N GLY A 328 6.42 19.03 -8.89
CA GLY A 328 6.17 19.54 -10.24
C GLY A 328 6.99 18.85 -11.35
N MET A 329 7.93 17.96 -11.03
CA MET A 329 8.69 17.19 -12.03
C MET A 329 7.99 15.86 -12.36
N GLY A 330 7.18 15.83 -13.42
CA GLY A 330 6.56 14.58 -13.90
C GLY A 330 7.55 13.65 -14.63
N ASP A 331 7.18 12.38 -14.80
CA ASP A 331 8.03 11.31 -15.36
C ASP A 331 8.71 11.68 -16.68
N LYS A 332 8.00 12.31 -17.63
CA LYS A 332 8.60 12.72 -18.91
C LYS A 332 9.72 13.77 -18.75
N ALA A 333 9.56 14.68 -17.80
CA ALA A 333 10.55 15.71 -17.53
C ALA A 333 11.77 15.08 -16.83
N ALA A 334 11.53 14.18 -15.87
CA ALA A 334 12.55 13.40 -15.20
C ALA A 334 13.37 12.52 -16.17
N GLU A 335 12.71 11.81 -17.09
CA GLU A 335 13.36 11.03 -18.16
C GLU A 335 14.21 11.90 -19.09
N SER A 336 13.68 13.08 -19.46
CA SER A 336 14.39 14.03 -20.31
C SER A 336 15.66 14.56 -19.62
N LEU A 337 15.58 14.91 -18.35
CA LEU A 337 16.74 15.33 -17.55
C LEU A 337 17.79 14.22 -17.45
N MET A 338 17.39 13.01 -17.08
CA MET A 338 18.29 11.85 -16.99
C MET A 338 19.01 11.57 -18.32
N LYS A 339 18.28 11.64 -19.44
CA LYS A 339 18.86 11.45 -20.78
C LYS A 339 19.83 12.58 -21.15
N ALA A 340 19.50 13.82 -20.81
CA ALA A 340 20.37 14.97 -21.08
C ALA A 340 21.65 14.95 -20.24
N ALA A 341 21.56 14.55 -18.97
CA ALA A 341 22.67 14.44 -18.04
C ALA A 341 23.64 13.32 -18.42
N SER A 342 23.12 12.17 -18.87
CA SER A 342 23.93 11.04 -19.34
C SER A 342 24.65 11.31 -20.67
N ALA A 343 24.17 12.26 -21.47
CA ALA A 343 24.80 12.62 -22.74
C ALA A 343 26.05 13.48 -22.57
N ALA A 344 26.02 14.46 -21.66
CA ALA A 344 27.16 15.32 -21.31
C ALA A 344 26.88 16.10 -20.00
N PRO A 345 27.90 16.60 -19.31
CA PRO A 345 27.72 17.58 -18.23
C PRO A 345 26.95 18.83 -18.71
N PHE A 346 26.21 19.46 -17.80
CA PHE A 346 25.57 20.75 -18.06
C PHE A 346 26.56 21.89 -17.84
N THR A 347 26.56 22.87 -18.75
CA THR A 347 27.47 24.03 -18.68
C THR A 347 26.88 25.20 -17.91
N SER A 348 25.54 25.30 -17.87
CA SER A 348 24.79 26.33 -17.16
C SER A 348 23.37 25.88 -16.80
N LYS A 349 22.66 26.65 -15.98
CA LYS A 349 21.25 26.44 -15.69
C LYS A 349 20.37 26.63 -16.94
N ASP A 350 20.75 27.56 -17.83
CA ASP A 350 20.12 27.70 -19.16
C ASP A 350 20.29 26.45 -20.03
N ASP A 351 21.50 25.86 -20.05
CA ASP A 351 21.77 24.61 -20.76
C ASP A 351 20.94 23.44 -20.20
N LEU A 352 20.86 23.34 -18.87
CA LEU A 352 20.05 22.36 -18.16
C LEU A 352 18.56 22.52 -18.47
N LYS A 353 18.04 23.75 -18.54
CA LYS A 353 16.67 24.04 -18.99
C LYS A 353 16.42 23.56 -20.41
N ASN A 354 17.32 23.89 -21.33
CA ASN A 354 17.14 23.63 -22.77
C ASN A 354 17.24 22.14 -23.09
N ARG A 355 18.28 21.47 -22.58
CA ARG A 355 18.53 20.04 -22.85
C ARG A 355 17.67 19.14 -21.97
N GLY A 356 17.55 19.46 -20.68
CA GLY A 356 16.75 18.70 -19.72
C GLY A 356 15.25 18.86 -19.94
N LYS A 357 14.81 19.95 -20.59
CA LYS A 357 13.40 20.29 -20.83
C LYS A 357 12.58 20.39 -19.53
N ILE A 358 13.22 20.87 -18.48
CA ILE A 358 12.56 21.13 -17.19
C ILE A 358 12.23 22.62 -17.05
N SER A 359 11.22 22.96 -16.27
CA SER A 359 10.77 24.34 -16.10
C SER A 359 11.77 25.15 -15.28
N LYS A 360 11.76 26.48 -15.43
CA LYS A 360 12.61 27.35 -14.61
C LYS A 360 12.32 27.18 -13.11
N THR A 361 11.06 27.06 -12.73
CA THR A 361 10.66 26.83 -11.33
C THR A 361 11.35 25.61 -10.72
N ILE A 362 11.39 24.49 -11.45
CA ILE A 362 12.04 23.27 -10.96
C ILE A 362 13.55 23.47 -10.83
N ILE A 363 14.18 24.21 -11.75
CA ILE A 363 15.62 24.53 -11.69
C ILE A 363 15.92 25.40 -10.48
N ASP A 364 15.12 26.45 -10.25
CA ASP A 364 15.26 27.35 -9.11
C ASP A 364 15.10 26.56 -7.79
N ASP A 365 14.13 25.63 -7.72
CA ASP A 365 13.95 24.75 -6.55
C ASP A 365 15.14 23.80 -6.34
N MET A 366 15.66 23.20 -7.41
CA MET A 366 16.85 22.33 -7.36
C MET A 366 18.08 23.11 -6.87
N ASP A 367 18.22 24.36 -7.29
CA ASP A 367 19.31 25.25 -6.88
C ASP A 367 19.19 25.64 -5.39
N GLU A 368 17.99 26.01 -4.93
CA GLU A 368 17.71 26.32 -3.52
C GLU A 368 18.05 25.12 -2.60
N MET A 369 17.80 23.91 -3.10
CA MET A 369 18.14 22.65 -2.41
C MET A 369 19.62 22.25 -2.56
N GLY A 370 20.43 23.04 -3.29
CA GLY A 370 21.87 22.82 -3.49
C GLY A 370 22.20 21.64 -4.41
N LEU A 371 21.26 21.19 -5.25
CA LEU A 371 21.42 20.00 -6.11
C LEU A 371 22.23 20.30 -7.38
N LEU A 372 22.39 21.57 -7.74
CA LEU A 372 23.07 22.00 -8.97
C LEU A 372 24.54 22.39 -8.75
N GLY A 373 25.02 22.38 -7.50
CA GLY A 373 26.38 22.79 -7.17
C GLY A 373 26.71 24.20 -7.67
N ASP A 374 27.88 24.36 -8.29
CA ASP A 374 28.40 25.65 -8.76
C ASP A 374 28.09 25.93 -10.25
N ILE A 375 27.08 25.28 -10.84
CA ILE A 375 26.71 25.50 -12.25
C ILE A 375 26.26 26.97 -12.43
N PRO A 376 26.87 27.75 -13.35
CA PRO A 376 26.52 29.16 -13.55
C PRO A 376 25.12 29.32 -14.16
N GLU A 377 24.53 30.50 -14.00
CA GLU A 377 23.19 30.82 -14.56
C GLU A 377 23.11 30.61 -16.08
N SER A 378 24.10 31.15 -16.80
CA SER A 378 24.15 31.09 -18.27
C SER A 378 25.54 30.75 -18.77
N ASP A 379 25.60 30.20 -19.98
CA ASP A 379 26.86 30.04 -20.69
C ASP A 379 27.38 31.44 -21.04
N GLN A 380 28.41 31.90 -20.34
CA GLN A 380 29.08 33.13 -20.74
C GLN A 380 29.85 32.87 -22.04
N ILE A 381 29.26 33.24 -23.18
CA ILE A 381 30.03 33.47 -24.40
C ILE A 381 30.74 34.81 -24.20
N SER A 382 32.03 34.77 -23.88
CA SER A 382 32.85 35.97 -23.95
C SER A 382 32.98 36.39 -25.41
N LEU A 383 32.72 37.67 -25.71
CA LEU A 383 32.99 38.28 -27.02
C LEU A 383 34.47 38.17 -27.46
N PHE A 384 35.37 37.81 -26.53
CA PHE A 384 36.78 37.52 -26.83
C PHE A 384 37.03 36.09 -27.35
N ASP A 385 36.10 35.16 -27.16
CA ASP A 385 36.22 33.76 -27.63
C ASP A 385 35.75 33.57 -29.09
N LEU A 386 35.14 34.61 -29.67
CA LEU A 386 34.66 34.67 -31.06
C LEU A 386 35.66 35.35 -32.02
N ARG A 387 36.93 35.52 -31.64
CA ARG A 387 37.96 36.15 -32.49
C ARG A 387 38.69 35.18 -33.40
#